data_AF-A0A7S7Q0Q7-F1
#
_entry.id   AF-A0A7S7Q0Q7-F1
#
_cell.length_a   1.000
_cell.length_b   1.000
_cell.length_c   1.000
_cell.angle_alpha   90.00
_cell.angle_beta   90.00
_cell.angle_gamma   90.00
#
_symmetry.space_group_name_H-M   'P 1'
#
loop_
_entity.id
_entity.type
_entity.pdbx_description
1 polymer ?
#
loop_
_entity_poly.entity_id
_entity_poly.type
_entity_poly.pdbx_seq_one_letter_code
_entity_poly.pdbx_strand_id
1 'polypeptide(L)' 'MSTLTDNSMTNHHAPGLIQQIGETLHVWHERYRTRRELTNWTARDLHDVGLSWSDIAYEADKPFWRA' A
#
# COMPACT_ATOMS: atom_id res chain seq x y z
N MET A 1 -11.12 51.29 5.59
CA MET A 1 -10.05 50.69 6.43
C MET A 1 -10.51 49.29 6.80
N SER A 2 -9.93 48.26 6.16
CA SER A 2 -10.33 46.86 6.42
C SER A 2 -9.33 46.28 7.40
N THR A 3 -9.80 45.84 8.56
CA THR A 3 -8.98 45.20 9.60
C THR A 3 -8.54 43.84 9.09
N LEU A 4 -7.23 43.69 8.84
CA LEU A 4 -6.60 42.42 8.55
C LEU A 4 -6.71 41.57 9.83
N THR A 5 -7.61 40.60 9.81
CA THR A 5 -7.72 39.60 10.87
C THR A 5 -6.48 38.72 10.76
N ASP A 6 -5.52 38.96 11.65
CA ASP A 6 -4.37 38.07 11.85
C ASP A 6 -4.90 36.77 12.45
N ASN A 7 -5.33 35.86 11.57
CA ASN A 7 -5.59 34.48 11.93
C ASN A 7 -4.24 33.85 12.26
N SER A 8 -3.81 34.05 13.50
CA SER A 8 -2.77 33.25 14.13
C SER A 8 -3.31 31.82 14.25
N MET A 9 -3.25 31.09 13.14
CA MET A 9 -3.43 29.64 13.11
C MET A 9 -2.25 29.06 13.87
N THR A 10 -2.46 28.83 15.15
CA THR A 10 -1.54 28.09 16.02
C THR A 10 -1.30 26.72 15.38
N ASN A 11 -0.12 26.57 14.77
CA ASN A 11 0.33 25.34 14.12
C ASN A 11 0.32 24.17 15.11
N HIS A 12 -0.78 23.41 15.17
CA HIS A 12 -0.88 22.13 15.87
C HIS A 12 -0.22 20.98 15.04
N HIS A 13 0.91 21.23 14.38
CA HIS A 13 1.48 20.32 13.38
C HIS A 13 2.62 19.41 13.86
N ALA A 14 3.01 19.46 15.13
CA ALA A 14 4.13 18.66 15.63
C ALA A 14 3.86 17.16 15.94
N PRO A 15 2.62 16.65 16.09
CA PRO A 15 2.42 15.20 16.23
C PRO A 15 2.39 14.43 14.88
N GLY A 16 2.31 15.12 13.74
CA GLY A 16 1.90 14.52 12.46
C GLY A 16 2.94 13.71 11.68
N LEU A 17 4.23 14.04 11.74
CA LEU A 17 5.23 13.43 10.83
C LEU A 17 5.68 12.04 11.26
N ILE A 18 6.02 11.85 12.54
CA ILE A 18 6.48 10.55 13.05
C ILE A 18 5.35 9.53 12.99
N GLN A 19 4.11 9.94 13.32
CA GLN A 19 2.93 9.09 13.19
C GLN A 19 2.67 8.72 11.73
N GLN A 20 2.74 9.68 10.81
CA GLN A 20 2.55 9.41 9.37
C GLN A 20 3.63 8.46 8.81
N ILE A 21 4.89 8.62 9.23
CA ILE A 21 5.97 7.70 8.86
C ILE A 21 5.69 6.31 9.43
N GLY A 22 5.26 6.22 10.70
CA GLY A 22 4.88 4.96 11.34
C GLY A 22 3.77 4.22 10.60
N GLU A 23 2.69 4.91 10.26
CA GLU A 23 1.58 4.37 9.45
C GLU A 23 2.06 3.90 8.07
N THR A 24 2.88 4.71 7.40
CA THR A 24 3.43 4.37 6.08
C THR A 24 4.28 3.10 6.13
N LEU A 25 5.18 3.00 7.12
CA LEU A 25 6.02 1.83 7.32
C LEU A 25 5.20 0.60 7.69
N HIS A 26 4.14 0.77 8.49
CA HIS A 26 3.24 -0.31 8.85
C HIS A 26 2.55 -0.89 7.60
N VAL A 27 1.98 -0.04 6.75
CA VAL A 27 1.36 -0.45 5.49
C VAL A 27 2.37 -1.12 4.55
N TRP A 28 3.60 -0.61 4.48
CA TRP A 28 4.64 -1.23 3.67
C TRP A 28 5.03 -2.61 4.17
N HIS A 29 5.15 -2.77 5.49
CA HIS A 29 5.46 -4.05 6.12
C HIS A 29 4.35 -5.07 5.88
N GLU A 30 3.08 -4.69 6.05
CA GLU A 30 1.93 -5.55 5.76
C GLU A 30 1.93 -6.00 4.30
N ARG A 31 2.07 -5.05 3.36
CA ARG A 31 2.13 -5.36 1.92
C ARG A 31 3.32 -6.25 1.57
N TYR A 32 4.48 -6.02 2.19
CA TYR A 32 5.66 -6.88 2.00
C TYR A 32 5.38 -8.30 2.48
N ARG A 33 4.80 -8.45 3.67
CA ARG A 33 4.42 -9.75 4.22
C ARG A 33 3.44 -10.48 3.31
N THR A 34 2.37 -9.82 2.86
CA THR A 34 1.39 -10.42 1.94
C THR A 34 2.03 -10.86 0.63
N ARG A 35 2.89 -10.04 0.02
CA ARG A 35 3.61 -10.44 -1.21
C ARG A 35 4.53 -11.64 -0.97
N ARG A 36 5.22 -11.69 0.17
CA ARG A 36 6.07 -12.82 0.54
C ARG A 36 5.24 -14.08 0.73
N GLU A 37 4.07 -13.99 1.36
CA GLU A 37 3.15 -15.13 1.51
C GLU A 37 2.68 -15.63 0.15
N LEU A 38 2.22 -14.73 -0.74
CA LEU A 38 1.81 -15.06 -2.12
C LEU A 38 2.95 -15.70 -2.94
N THR A 39 4.19 -15.25 -2.76
CA THR A 39 5.35 -15.83 -3.46
C THR A 39 5.64 -17.27 -3.01
N ASN A 40 5.24 -17.64 -1.79
CA ASN A 40 5.40 -18.99 -1.26
C ASN A 40 4.22 -19.91 -1.58
N TRP A 41 3.19 -19.43 -2.28
CA TRP A 41 2.06 -20.27 -2.67
C TRP A 41 2.52 -21.39 -3.62
N THR A 42 2.09 -22.60 -3.31
CA THR A 42 2.38 -23.78 -4.13
C THR A 42 1.33 -23.92 -5.24
N ALA A 43 1.63 -24.75 -6.23
CA ALA A 43 0.66 -25.08 -7.29
C ALA A 43 -0.65 -25.69 -6.74
N ARG A 44 -0.61 -26.33 -5.56
CA ARG A 44 -1.79 -26.87 -4.89
C ARG A 44 -2.63 -25.77 -4.27
N ASP A 45 -2.00 -24.84 -3.55
CA ASP A 45 -2.71 -23.71 -2.93
C ASP A 45 -3.44 -22.87 -3.99
N LEU A 46 -2.81 -22.70 -5.16
CA LEU A 46 -3.42 -22.06 -6.33
C LEU A 46 -4.63 -22.83 -6.85
N HIS A 47 -4.53 -24.16 -6.94
CA HIS A 47 -5.64 -24.99 -7.37
C HIS A 47 -6.81 -24.98 -6.38
N ASP A 48 -6.53 -24.97 -5.09
CA ASP A 48 -7.54 -24.96 -4.02
C ASP A 48 -8.39 -23.68 -4.03
N VAL A 49 -7.80 -22.54 -4.46
CA VAL A 49 -8.54 -21.28 -4.68
C VAL A 49 -9.11 -21.16 -6.10
N GLY A 50 -8.98 -22.19 -6.93
CA GLY A 50 -9.50 -22.24 -8.29
C GLY A 50 -8.71 -21.44 -9.32
N LEU A 51 -7.45 -21.09 -9.03
CA LEU A 51 -6.57 -20.38 -9.96
C LEU A 51 -5.71 -21.37 -10.76
N SER A 52 -5.67 -21.19 -12.08
CA SER A 52 -4.71 -21.89 -12.95
C SER A 52 -3.44 -21.07 -13.12
N TRP A 53 -2.30 -21.75 -13.29
CA TRP A 53 -1.03 -21.11 -13.68
C TRP A 53 -1.13 -20.29 -14.96
N SER A 54 -1.96 -20.72 -15.91
CA SER A 54 -2.20 -19.97 -17.16
C SER A 54 -2.84 -18.61 -16.90
N ASP A 55 -3.78 -18.55 -15.96
CA ASP A 55 -4.52 -17.34 -15.65
C ASP A 55 -3.62 -16.33 -14.92
N ILE A 56 -2.77 -16.83 -14.02
CA ILE A 56 -1.75 -16.03 -13.33
C ILE A 56 -0.75 -15.47 -14.33
N ALA A 57 -0.24 -16.30 -15.25
CA ALA A 57 0.70 -15.86 -16.27
C ALA A 57 0.08 -14.80 -17.19
N TYR A 58 -1.17 -15.00 -17.62
CA TYR A 58 -1.91 -14.03 -18.43
C TYR A 58 -2.15 -12.71 -17.69
N GLU A 59 -2.52 -12.78 -16.42
CA GLU A 59 -2.73 -11.60 -15.57
C GLU A 59 -1.42 -10.82 -15.36
N ALA A 60 -0.32 -11.52 -15.07
CA ALA A 60 1.01 -10.93 -14.87
C ALA A 60 1.55 -10.29 -16.17
N ASP A 61 1.13 -10.77 -17.32
CA ASP A 61 1.55 -10.25 -18.62
C ASP A 61 0.91 -8.90 -18.99
N LYS A 62 -0.12 -8.46 -18.24
CA LYS A 62 -0.82 -7.22 -18.54
C LYS A 62 0.14 -6.01 -18.50
N PRO A 63 0.04 -5.08 -19.47
CA PRO A 63 0.93 -3.91 -19.55
C PRO A 63 0.98 -3.06 -18.29
N PHE A 64 -0.12 -3.02 -17.52
CA PHE A 64 -0.19 -2.31 -16.24
C PHE A 64 0.88 -2.79 -15.23
N TRP A 65 1.25 -4.07 -15.26
CA TRP A 65 2.19 -4.67 -14.31
C TRP A 65 3.64 -4.70 -14.79
N ARG A 66 3.90 -4.36 -16.07
CA ARG A 66 5.24 -4.41 -16.70
C ARG A 66 6.06 -3.11 -16.53
N ALA A 67 5.56 -2.14 -15.77
CA ALA A 67 6.17 -0.81 -15.59
C ALA A 67 7.49 -0.84 -14.82
#